data_AF-A0A838UAD5-F1
#
_entry.id   AF-A0A838UAD5-F1
#
_cell.length_a   1.000
_cell.length_b   1.000
_cell.length_c   1.000
_cell.angle_alpha   90.00
_cell.angle_beta   90.00
_cell.angle_gamma   90.00
#
_symmetry.space_group_name_H-M   'P 1'
#
loop_
_entity.id
_entity.type
_entity.pdbx_description
1 polymer ?
#
loop_
_entity_poly.entity_id
_entity_poly.type
_entity_poly.pdbx_seq_one_letter_code
_entity_poly.pdbx_strand_id
1 'polypeptide(L)' 'MQLGVVGLGRMGANIARRLMKAGHHCVAWDRDAKAVAGLAGEGAAGARDLADLVS' A
#
# COMPACT_ATOMS: atom_id res chain seq x y z
N MET A 1 -1.47 -10.26 9.45
CA MET A 1 -1.24 -10.84 8.09
C MET A 1 -0.63 -9.75 7.20
N GLN A 2 0.08 -10.13 6.15
CA GLN A 2 0.64 -9.21 5.16
C GLN A 2 -0.22 -9.23 3.89
N LEU A 3 -0.55 -8.06 3.37
CA LEU A 3 -1.47 -7.87 2.24
C LEU A 3 -0.86 -6.90 1.22
N GLY A 4 -0.84 -7.31 -0.05
CA GLY A 4 -0.47 -6.44 -1.16
C GLY A 4 -1.67 -5.63 -1.65
N VAL A 5 -1.51 -4.33 -1.85
CA VAL A 5 -2.52 -3.42 -2.41
C VAL A 5 -1.94 -2.75 -3.66
N VAL A 6 -2.53 -3.08 -4.81
CA VAL A 6 -2.16 -2.53 -6.12
C VAL A 6 -3.23 -1.52 -6.53
N GLY A 7 -2.83 -0.28 -6.76
CA GLY A 7 -3.72 0.83 -7.07
C GLY A 7 -4.16 1.58 -5.80
N LEU A 8 -3.66 2.81 -5.63
CA LEU A 8 -3.76 3.65 -4.45
C LEU A 8 -4.58 4.92 -4.71
N GLY A 9 -5.52 4.84 -5.65
CA GLY A 9 -6.58 5.84 -5.78
C GLY A 9 -7.50 5.88 -4.54
N ARG A 10 -8.58 6.68 -4.61
CA ARG A 10 -9.47 6.92 -3.47
C ARG A 10 -9.98 5.65 -2.76
N MET A 11 -10.30 4.60 -3.52
CA MET A 11 -10.77 3.34 -2.95
C MET A 11 -9.63 2.51 -2.34
N GLY A 12 -8.58 2.22 -3.13
CA GLY A 12 -7.49 1.34 -2.71
C GLY A 12 -6.72 1.87 -1.50
N ALA A 13 -6.43 3.18 -1.47
CA ALA A 13 -5.79 3.80 -0.31
C ALA A 13 -6.65 3.68 0.95
N ASN A 14 -7.97 3.84 0.85
CA ASN A 14 -8.87 3.68 1.99
C ASN A 14 -9.00 2.22 2.46
N ILE A 15 -8.91 1.25 1.55
CA ILE A 15 -8.83 -0.17 1.90
C ILE A 15 -7.54 -0.42 2.69
N ALA A 16 -6.39 0.01 2.17
CA ALA A 16 -5.11 -0.15 2.85
C ALA A 16 -5.10 0.48 4.25
N ARG A 17 -5.60 1.71 4.40
CA ARG A 17 -5.76 2.38 5.70
C ARG A 17 -6.60 1.56 6.69
N ARG A 18 -7.72 0.99 6.24
CA ARG A 18 -8.59 0.17 7.09
C ARG A 18 -7.90 -1.12 7.52
N LEU A 19 -7.17 -1.77 6.60
CA LEU A 19 -6.40 -2.96 6.88
C LEU A 19 -5.28 -2.68 7.90
N MET A 20 -4.55 -1.57 7.73
CA MET A 20 -3.52 -1.13 8.70
C MET A 20 -4.13 -0.83 10.06
N LYS A 21 -5.26 -0.12 10.12
CA LYS A 21 -6.00 0.13 11.38
C LYS A 21 -6.46 -1.16 12.06
N ALA A 22 -6.72 -2.23 11.30
CA ALA A 22 -7.06 -3.56 11.82
C ALA A 22 -5.82 -4.38 12.23
N GLY A 23 -4.61 -3.82 12.18
CA GLY A 23 -3.37 -4.49 12.54
C GLY A 23 -2.77 -5.37 11.45
N HIS A 24 -3.15 -5.16 10.18
CA HIS A 24 -2.54 -5.86 9.04
C HIS A 24 -1.41 -5.04 8.42
N HIS A 25 -0.31 -5.72 8.08
CA HIS A 25 0.78 -5.09 7.33
C HIS A 25 0.38 -4.97 5.87
N CYS A 26 0.45 -3.76 5.33
CA CYS A 26 0.11 -3.51 3.93
C CYS A 26 1.37 -3.18 3.14
N VAL A 27 1.59 -3.88 2.03
CA VAL A 27 2.56 -3.52 0.99
C VAL A 27 1.79 -2.85 -0.14
N ALA A 28 2.16 -1.63 -0.51
CA ALA A 28 1.38 -0.77 -1.38
C ALA A 28 2.18 -0.42 -2.64
N TRP A 29 1.52 -0.53 -3.80
CA TRP A 29 2.08 -0.13 -5.09
C TRP A 29 1.04 0.63 -5.92
N ASP A 30 1.50 1.65 -6.64
CA ASP A 30 0.77 2.35 -7.69
C ASP A 30 1.76 2.79 -8.78
N ARG A 31 1.25 3.08 -9.98
CA ARG A 31 2.04 3.73 -11.03
C ARG A 31 2.46 5.14 -10.64
N ASP A 32 1.66 5.84 -9.83
CA ASP A 32 2.03 7.12 -9.24
C ASP A 32 2.82 6.93 -7.94
N ALA A 33 4.14 7.17 -8.02
CA ALA A 33 5.04 7.08 -6.88
C ALA A 33 4.63 8.01 -5.71
N LYS A 34 3.93 9.12 -5.98
CA LYS A 34 3.43 10.01 -4.91
C LYS A 34 2.34 9.34 -4.08
N ALA A 35 1.49 8.53 -4.69
CA ALA A 35 0.44 7.80 -3.99
C ALA A 35 1.05 6.73 -3.07
N VAL A 36 2.11 6.05 -3.52
CA VAL A 36 2.88 5.11 -2.71
C VAL A 36 3.54 5.82 -1.54
N ALA A 37 4.26 6.93 -1.79
CA ALA A 37 4.93 7.70 -0.75
C ALA A 37 3.94 8.25 0.30
N GLY A 38 2.77 8.73 -0.13
CA GLY A 38 1.73 9.20 0.77
C GLY A 38 1.24 8.11 1.73
N LEU A 39 0.92 6.92 1.20
CA LEU A 39 0.46 5.81 2.04
C LEU A 39 1.59 5.20 2.88
N ALA A 40 2.83 5.23 2.38
CA ALA A 40 4.00 4.80 3.16
C ALA A 40 4.25 5.71 4.38
N GLY A 41 4.04 7.02 4.22
CA GLY A 41 4.05 7.97 5.35
C GLY A 41 2.96 7.71 6.40
N GLU A 42 1.91 6.95 6.07
CA GLU A 42 0.87 6.52 6.99
C GLU A 42 1.12 5.13 7.62
N GLY A 43 2.22 4.46 7.26
CA GLY A 43 2.65 3.18 7.83
C GLY A 43 2.59 1.97 6.90
N ALA A 44 2.27 2.14 5.61
CA ALA A 44 2.40 1.06 4.64
C ALA A 44 3.86 0.85 4.20
N ALA A 45 4.20 -0.37 3.77
CA ALA A 45 5.44 -0.59 3.04
C ALA A 45 5.23 -0.22 1.57
N GLY A 46 6.03 0.69 1.02
CA GLY A 46 5.95 1.05 -0.39
C GLY A 46 6.78 0.12 -1.26
N ALA A 47 6.16 -0.53 -2.26
CA ALA A 47 6.86 -1.31 -3.27
C ALA A 47 7.18 -0.44 -4.49
N ARG A 48 8.31 -0.73 -5.16
CA ARG A 48 8.79 0.02 -6.34
C ARG A 48 8.22 -0.52 -7.65
N ASP A 49 7.97 -1.83 -7.69
CA ASP A 49 7.35 -2.53 -8.81
C ASP A 49 6.52 -3.71 -8.29
N LEU A 50 5.90 -4.46 -9.21
CA LEU A 50 5.08 -5.61 -8.85
C LEU A 50 5.89 -6.80 -8.34
N ALA A 51 7.18 -6.90 -8.69
CA ALA A 51 8.05 -7.97 -8.19
C ALA A 51 8.44 -7.70 -6.73
N ASP A 52 8.79 -6.45 -6.42
CA ASP A 52 9.07 -5.92 -5.07
C ASP A 52 7.83 -6.03 -4.14
N LEU A 53 6.62 -6.06 -4.71
CA LEU A 53 5.38 -6.21 -3.94
C LEU A 53 5.12 -7.66 -3.46
N VAL A 54 5.60 -8.66 -4.21
CA VAL A 54 5.34 -10.09 -3.92
C VAL A 54 6.54 -10.83 -3.33
N SER A 55 7.67 -10.14 -3.15
CA SER A 55 8.91 -10.69 -2.59
C SER A 55 8.86 -10.94 -1.09
#